data_AF-A0A831YSW1-F1
#
_entry.id   AF-A0A831YSW1-F1
#
_cell.length_a   1.000
_cell.length_b   1.000
_cell.length_c   1.000
_cell.angle_alpha   90.00
_cell.angle_beta   90.00
_cell.angle_gamma   90.00
#
_symmetry.space_group_name_H-M   'P 1'
#
loop_
_entity.id
_entity.type
_entity.pdbx_description
1 polymer ?
#
loop_
_entity_poly.entity_id
_entity_poly.type
_entity_poly.pdbx_seq_one_letter_code
_entity_poly.pdbx_strand_id
1 'polypeptide(L)'
;MRIFKVIDLFCGAGGFSRGFKDAGFEIVLGIDNFRPAALTFSKNFPEAKVIVEDVKNIRGEDLEALVGTPDVIIGGPPCEPYTGANPRRKKDPLDRLYVDPMGMLVLHYIRLVGDLQPRFFVMENVPGIMENGLQEAIRNELARVGYKEIYFNKLYAEDYCTPSHRLRVFIANIKLKPRKCKRRIPVIEAIGDLPEPGSARIPNHEPVPLPRRKLKKISKLKWGEALIKYRGAKRLHGNFIRLHPYRIAPTVMGSSRFIHPFEDRLLTVREHARLMGFPDDHIFLGGRDIQFNEVGEAVPVPLARSIAREILRNLES
;
A
#
# COMPACT_ATOMS: atom_id res chain seq x y z
N MET A 1 8.03 -24.50 14.74
CA MET A 1 7.62 -23.99 13.41
C MET A 1 8.80 -23.26 12.81
N ARG A 2 9.07 -23.45 11.51
CA ARG A 2 10.11 -22.69 10.80
C ARG A 2 9.60 -21.27 10.59
N ILE A 3 10.41 -20.28 10.96
CA ILE A 3 10.11 -18.86 10.76
C ILE A 3 10.72 -18.46 9.41
N PHE A 4 9.94 -17.80 8.56
CA PHE A 4 10.38 -17.35 7.23
C PHE A 4 10.64 -15.85 7.23
N LYS A 5 11.76 -15.44 6.64
CA LYS A 5 12.25 -14.06 6.64
C LYS A 5 11.76 -13.27 5.44
N VAL A 6 11.40 -12.01 5.68
CA VAL A 6 10.90 -11.08 4.65
C VAL A 6 11.69 -9.79 4.64
N ILE A 7 12.09 -9.34 3.45
CA ILE A 7 12.61 -7.99 3.20
C ILE A 7 11.57 -7.18 2.42
N ASP A 8 11.37 -5.91 2.80
CA ASP A 8 10.49 -4.96 2.11
C ASP A 8 11.31 -3.80 1.51
N LEU A 9 11.47 -3.79 0.18
CA LEU A 9 12.38 -2.88 -0.53
C LEU A 9 11.83 -1.46 -0.75
N PHE A 10 10.55 -1.24 -0.51
CA PHE A 10 9.88 0.06 -0.63
C PHE A 10 8.82 0.14 0.47
N CYS A 11 9.29 0.09 1.70
CA CYS A 11 8.47 -0.36 2.81
C CYS A 11 7.38 0.63 3.22
N GLY A 12 7.55 1.92 2.91
CA GLY A 12 6.60 2.97 3.27
C GLY A 12 6.25 2.92 4.76
N ALA A 13 4.98 3.11 5.09
CA ALA A 13 4.49 2.95 6.46
C ALA A 13 4.29 1.47 6.88
N GLY A 14 4.66 0.51 6.03
CA GLY A 14 4.68 -0.91 6.36
C GLY A 14 3.33 -1.63 6.27
N GLY A 15 2.38 -1.16 5.46
CA GLY A 15 1.12 -1.86 5.25
C GLY A 15 1.29 -3.25 4.60
N PHE A 16 2.23 -3.38 3.66
CA PHE A 16 2.54 -4.66 3.03
C PHE A 16 3.20 -5.61 4.04
N SER A 17 4.26 -5.13 4.70
CA SER A 17 4.94 -5.82 5.80
C SER A 17 4.02 -6.23 6.95
N ARG A 18 3.05 -5.39 7.35
CA ARG A 18 2.12 -5.73 8.44
C ARG A 18 1.28 -6.96 8.09
N GLY A 19 0.84 -7.07 6.84
CA GLY A 19 0.10 -8.25 6.38
C GLY A 19 0.93 -9.53 6.46
N PHE A 20 2.23 -9.47 6.15
CA PHE A 20 3.15 -10.59 6.29
C PHE A 20 3.43 -10.93 7.76
N LYS A 21 3.68 -9.92 8.61
CA LYS A 21 3.85 -10.11 10.06
C LYS A 21 2.63 -10.79 10.69
N ASP A 22 1.43 -10.32 10.35
CA ASP A 22 0.15 -10.90 10.82
C ASP A 22 -0.09 -12.34 10.31
N ALA A 23 0.61 -12.77 9.26
CA ALA A 23 0.56 -14.14 8.74
C ALA A 23 1.62 -15.07 9.35
N GLY A 24 2.51 -14.56 10.22
CA GLY A 24 3.55 -15.33 10.92
C GLY A 24 4.94 -15.24 10.32
N PHE A 25 5.19 -14.34 9.37
CA PHE A 25 6.52 -14.07 8.85
C PHE A 25 7.32 -13.15 9.78
N GLU A 26 8.64 -13.28 9.75
CA GLU A 26 9.57 -12.35 10.38
C GLU A 26 9.97 -11.27 9.36
N ILE A 27 9.62 -10.02 9.66
CA ILE A 27 10.06 -8.88 8.87
C ILE A 27 11.46 -8.50 9.34
N VAL A 28 12.49 -8.79 8.56
CA VAL A 28 13.89 -8.61 8.97
C VAL A 28 14.50 -7.30 8.52
N LEU A 29 13.98 -6.72 7.42
CA LEU A 29 14.49 -5.47 6.86
C LEU A 29 13.39 -4.69 6.13
N GLY A 30 13.34 -3.38 6.36
CA GLY A 30 12.60 -2.42 5.54
C GLY A 30 13.54 -1.37 4.95
N ILE A 31 13.32 -1.00 3.68
CA ILE A 31 14.07 0.04 2.98
C ILE A 31 13.09 1.09 2.48
N ASP A 32 13.37 2.36 2.75
CA ASP A 32 12.62 3.48 2.19
C ASP A 32 13.48 4.75 2.20
N ASN A 33 13.51 5.50 1.10
CA ASN A 33 14.31 6.73 1.03
C ASN A 33 13.60 7.93 1.69
N PHE A 34 12.31 7.82 1.98
CA PHE A 34 11.54 8.87 2.63
C PHE A 34 11.56 8.67 4.14
N ARG A 35 12.47 9.40 4.80
CA ARG A 35 12.74 9.29 6.24
C ARG A 35 11.50 9.24 7.14
N PRO A 36 10.43 10.06 6.96
CA PRO A 36 9.24 9.96 7.79
C PRO A 36 8.56 8.58 7.72
N ALA A 37 8.40 8.01 6.53
CA ALA A 37 7.83 6.69 6.34
C ALA A 37 8.73 5.60 6.94
N ALA A 38 10.05 5.70 6.76
CA ALA A 38 11.00 4.79 7.37
C ALA A 38 10.96 4.83 8.91
N LEU A 39 10.75 6.00 9.52
CA LEU A 39 10.54 6.13 10.97
C LEU A 39 9.22 5.50 11.40
N THR A 40 8.14 5.72 10.64
CA THR A 40 6.87 5.02 10.83
C THR A 40 7.06 3.50 10.77
N PHE A 41 7.77 2.98 9.78
CA PHE A 41 8.09 1.56 9.67
C PHE A 41 8.84 1.06 10.90
N SER A 42 9.97 1.70 11.25
CA SER A 42 10.78 1.33 12.42
C SER A 42 9.97 1.28 13.72
N LYS A 43 9.01 2.20 13.89
CA LYS A 43 8.14 2.23 15.07
C LYS A 43 7.23 1.00 15.19
N ASN A 44 6.78 0.43 14.06
CA ASN A 44 5.85 -0.70 14.02
C ASN A 44 6.53 -2.06 13.87
N PHE A 45 7.78 -2.08 13.43
CA PHE A 45 8.62 -3.27 13.26
C PHE A 45 9.94 -3.08 14.02
N PRO A 46 9.91 -2.99 15.37
CA PRO A 46 11.10 -2.69 16.16
C PRO A 46 12.18 -3.78 16.08
N GLU A 47 11.82 -5.00 15.67
CA GLU A 47 12.76 -6.09 15.42
C GLU A 47 13.44 -6.01 14.05
N ALA A 48 12.83 -5.30 13.10
CA ALA A 48 13.35 -5.16 11.75
C ALA A 48 14.45 -4.10 11.70
N LYS A 49 15.50 -4.37 10.91
CA LYS A 49 16.45 -3.33 10.53
C LYS A 49 15.77 -2.37 9.54
N VAL A 50 16.16 -1.11 9.56
CA VAL A 50 15.62 -0.09 8.65
C VAL A 50 16.75 0.67 7.99
N ILE A 51 16.74 0.72 6.65
CA ILE A 51 17.70 1.49 5.86
C ILE A 51 16.96 2.66 5.22
N VAL A 52 17.43 3.88 5.49
CA VAL A 52 16.92 5.11 4.89
C VAL A 52 17.79 5.50 3.70
N GLU A 53 17.56 4.85 2.56
CA GLU A 53 18.36 5.03 1.34
C GLU A 53 17.53 4.72 0.10
N ASP A 54 17.91 5.30 -1.04
CA ASP A 54 17.38 4.94 -2.35
C ASP A 54 17.91 3.56 -2.76
N VAL A 55 17.00 2.64 -3.09
CA VAL A 55 17.34 1.27 -3.50
C VAL A 55 18.34 1.18 -4.66
N LYS A 56 18.48 2.23 -5.47
CA LYS A 56 19.49 2.29 -6.53
C LYS A 56 20.92 2.26 -6.00
N ASN A 57 21.13 2.71 -4.75
CA ASN A 57 22.42 2.81 -4.09
C ASN A 57 22.72 1.58 -3.21
N ILE A 58 21.84 0.57 -3.18
CA ILE A 58 21.94 -0.58 -2.28
C ILE A 58 22.39 -1.82 -3.04
N ARG A 59 23.38 -2.56 -2.53
CA ARG A 59 23.82 -3.82 -3.15
C ARG A 59 23.19 -5.01 -2.43
N GLY A 60 22.85 -6.08 -3.17
CA GLY A 60 22.28 -7.28 -2.55
C GLY A 60 23.21 -7.92 -1.52
N GLU A 61 24.52 -7.94 -1.78
CA GLU A 61 25.54 -8.46 -0.84
C GLU A 61 25.53 -7.75 0.52
N ASP A 62 25.27 -6.43 0.54
CA ASP A 62 25.18 -5.66 1.78
C ASP A 62 23.95 -6.09 2.59
N LEU A 63 22.84 -6.37 1.91
CA LEU A 63 21.62 -6.84 2.54
C LEU A 63 21.78 -8.27 3.07
N GLU A 64 22.38 -9.15 2.28
CA GLU A 64 22.66 -10.53 2.68
C GLU A 64 23.62 -10.59 3.88
N ALA A 65 24.68 -9.80 3.88
CA ALA A 65 25.57 -9.69 5.04
C ALA A 65 24.84 -9.16 6.29
N LEU A 66 23.85 -8.29 6.10
CA LEU A 66 23.13 -7.65 7.20
C LEU A 66 22.04 -8.54 7.83
N VAL A 67 21.26 -9.28 7.03
CA VAL A 67 20.08 -10.05 7.51
C VAL A 67 20.04 -11.51 7.07
N GLY A 68 21.03 -11.95 6.29
CA GLY A 68 21.05 -13.23 5.60
C GLY A 68 20.15 -13.24 4.37
N THR A 69 20.14 -14.36 3.65
CA THR A 69 19.27 -14.57 2.50
C THR A 69 17.79 -14.62 2.95
N PRO A 70 16.90 -13.81 2.37
CA PRO A 70 15.48 -13.84 2.73
C PRO A 70 14.72 -14.97 2.03
N ASP A 71 13.65 -15.47 2.66
CA ASP A 71 12.74 -16.40 1.99
C ASP A 71 11.81 -15.67 1.01
N VAL A 72 11.43 -14.43 1.35
CA VAL A 72 10.53 -13.61 0.55
C VAL A 72 11.04 -12.17 0.43
N ILE A 73 10.95 -11.61 -0.79
CA ILE A 73 11.09 -10.16 -1.01
C ILE A 73 9.74 -9.58 -1.40
N ILE A 74 9.34 -8.50 -0.75
CA ILE A 74 8.16 -7.70 -1.11
C ILE A 74 8.56 -6.26 -1.40
N GLY A 75 7.69 -5.52 -2.08
CA GLY A 75 7.86 -4.08 -2.24
C GLY A 75 6.91 -3.50 -3.28
N GLY A 76 6.61 -2.21 -3.15
CA GLY A 76 5.84 -1.46 -4.14
C GLY A 76 6.67 -0.30 -4.69
N PRO A 77 7.43 -0.48 -5.79
CA PRO A 77 8.13 0.63 -6.42
C PRO A 77 7.16 1.77 -6.79
N PRO A 78 7.60 3.03 -6.80
CA PRO A 78 6.75 4.19 -7.09
C PRO A 78 5.86 4.01 -8.34
N CYS A 79 4.57 4.30 -8.19
CA CYS A 79 3.55 4.01 -9.21
C CYS A 79 3.24 5.20 -10.12
N GLU A 80 3.77 6.38 -9.81
CA GLU A 80 3.56 7.65 -10.50
C GLU A 80 3.84 7.57 -12.01
N PRO A 81 4.89 6.87 -12.49
CA PRO A 81 5.12 6.69 -13.92
C PRO A 81 4.02 5.87 -14.60
N TYR A 82 3.41 4.93 -13.87
CA TYR A 82 2.47 3.94 -14.40
C TYR A 82 1.00 4.33 -14.22
N THR A 83 0.68 5.29 -13.36
CA THR A 83 -0.70 5.72 -13.13
C THR A 83 -1.22 6.66 -14.22
N GLY A 84 -2.41 6.36 -14.75
CA GLY A 84 -3.11 7.24 -15.69
C GLY A 84 -3.59 8.57 -15.10
N ALA A 85 -3.47 8.75 -13.77
CA ALA A 85 -3.74 10.01 -13.11
C ALA A 85 -2.57 11.01 -13.22
N ASN A 86 -1.36 10.56 -13.54
CA ASN A 86 -0.20 11.43 -13.68
C ASN A 86 -0.18 12.08 -15.08
N PRO A 87 -0.39 13.40 -15.20
CA PRO A 87 -0.36 14.09 -16.49
C PRO A 87 1.04 14.16 -17.11
N ARG A 88 2.09 13.93 -16.30
CA ARG A 88 3.50 13.97 -16.73
C ARG A 88 4.04 12.59 -17.12
N ARG A 89 3.23 11.52 -17.05
CA ARG A 89 3.69 10.17 -17.42
C ARG A 89 4.14 10.12 -18.88
N LYS A 90 5.22 9.37 -19.17
CA LYS A 90 5.72 9.19 -20.55
C LYS A 90 4.62 8.58 -21.43
N LYS A 91 4.56 9.03 -22.69
CA LYS A 91 3.53 8.59 -23.64
C LYS A 91 3.71 7.11 -23.98
N ASP A 92 4.93 6.74 -24.41
CA ASP A 92 5.31 5.35 -24.62
C ASP A 92 5.35 4.62 -23.26
N PRO A 93 4.62 3.48 -23.10
CA PRO A 93 4.71 2.65 -21.91
C PRO A 93 6.14 2.19 -21.59
N LEU A 94 6.96 1.81 -22.58
CA LEU A 94 8.31 1.28 -22.34
C LEU A 94 9.27 2.34 -21.80
N ASP A 95 9.13 3.59 -22.24
CA ASP A 95 9.88 4.73 -21.68
C ASP A 95 9.61 4.90 -20.18
N ARG A 96 8.45 4.49 -19.68
CA ARG A 96 8.15 4.55 -18.24
C ARG A 96 8.99 3.56 -17.47
N LEU A 97 9.43 2.46 -18.07
CA LEU A 97 10.27 1.46 -17.41
C LEU A 97 11.76 1.73 -17.62
N TYR A 98 12.15 2.12 -18.83
CA TYR A 98 13.57 2.19 -19.24
C TYR A 98 14.16 3.60 -19.27
N VAL A 99 13.34 4.66 -19.22
CA VAL A 99 13.82 6.06 -19.36
C VAL A 99 13.40 6.93 -18.18
N ASP A 100 12.19 6.73 -17.63
CA ASP A 100 11.70 7.49 -16.48
C ASP A 100 12.48 7.11 -15.21
N PRO A 101 13.17 8.05 -14.54
CA PRO A 101 14.00 7.73 -13.37
C PRO A 101 13.23 7.08 -12.21
N MET A 102 11.94 7.43 -12.03
CA MET A 102 11.12 6.82 -10.99
C MET A 102 10.63 5.43 -11.40
N GLY A 103 10.33 5.24 -12.68
CA GLY A 103 9.87 3.94 -13.15
C GLY A 103 11.00 2.90 -13.26
N MET A 104 12.23 3.35 -13.50
CA MET A 104 13.43 2.53 -13.41
C MET A 104 13.65 1.91 -12.02
N LEU A 105 12.99 2.40 -10.96
CA LEU A 105 13.01 1.75 -9.64
C LEU A 105 12.40 0.33 -9.67
N VAL A 106 11.54 0.02 -10.65
CA VAL A 106 11.12 -1.37 -10.94
C VAL A 106 12.31 -2.24 -11.33
N LEU A 107 13.25 -1.71 -12.12
CA LEU A 107 14.45 -2.45 -12.52
C LEU A 107 15.39 -2.65 -11.32
N HIS A 108 15.48 -1.68 -10.41
CA HIS A 108 16.25 -1.84 -9.17
C HIS A 108 15.62 -2.87 -8.21
N TYR A 109 14.29 -2.96 -8.15
CA TYR A 109 13.61 -4.06 -7.45
C TYR A 109 14.01 -5.42 -8.05
N ILE A 110 13.92 -5.56 -9.38
CA ILE A 110 14.27 -6.80 -10.10
C ILE A 110 15.73 -7.17 -9.88
N ARG A 111 16.64 -6.18 -9.91
CA ARG A 111 18.05 -6.38 -9.60
C ARG A 111 18.25 -6.96 -8.20
N LEU A 112 17.65 -6.38 -7.16
CA LEU A 112 17.81 -6.88 -5.79
C LEU A 112 17.18 -8.26 -5.57
N VAL A 113 16.09 -8.57 -6.27
CA VAL A 113 15.55 -9.95 -6.34
C VAL A 113 16.55 -10.89 -7.01
N GLY A 114 17.21 -10.43 -8.08
CA GLY A 114 18.27 -11.16 -8.76
C GLY A 114 19.50 -11.40 -7.89
N ASP A 115 19.93 -10.39 -7.14
CA ASP A 115 21.10 -10.47 -6.26
C ASP A 115 20.85 -11.42 -5.08
N LEU A 116 19.65 -11.38 -4.48
CA LEU A 116 19.31 -12.12 -3.26
C LEU A 116 18.63 -13.48 -3.49
N GLN A 117 18.14 -13.76 -4.69
CA GLN A 117 17.47 -15.02 -5.08
C GLN A 117 16.46 -15.58 -4.04
N PRO A 118 15.47 -14.80 -3.58
CA PRO A 118 14.48 -15.32 -2.61
C PRO A 118 13.65 -16.46 -3.20
N ARG A 119 13.11 -17.34 -2.35
CA ARG A 119 12.17 -18.39 -2.79
C ARG A 119 10.93 -17.79 -3.46
N PHE A 120 10.41 -16.70 -2.91
CA PHE A 120 9.30 -15.96 -3.50
C PHE A 120 9.57 -14.46 -3.54
N PHE A 121 9.02 -13.78 -4.54
CA PHE A 121 8.93 -12.32 -4.52
C PHE A 121 7.51 -11.86 -4.84
N VAL A 122 7.14 -10.68 -4.31
CA VAL A 122 5.87 -10.03 -4.64
C VAL A 122 6.07 -8.53 -4.80
N MET A 123 6.02 -8.07 -6.04
CA MET A 123 6.04 -6.66 -6.38
C MET A 123 4.62 -6.12 -6.54
N GLU A 124 4.25 -5.11 -5.76
CA GLU A 124 2.97 -4.41 -5.90
C GLU A 124 3.08 -3.25 -6.89
N ASN A 125 2.03 -3.03 -7.69
CA ASN A 125 1.86 -1.80 -8.43
C ASN A 125 0.40 -1.52 -8.84
N VAL A 126 0.19 -0.40 -9.55
CA VAL A 126 -1.10 -0.04 -10.13
C VAL A 126 -1.37 -0.77 -11.47
N PRO A 127 -2.64 -0.92 -11.90
CA PRO A 127 -2.98 -1.60 -13.15
C PRO A 127 -2.30 -1.09 -14.42
N GLY A 128 -1.85 0.17 -14.44
CA GLY A 128 -1.14 0.75 -15.58
C GLY A 128 0.23 0.13 -15.86
N ILE A 129 0.82 -0.63 -14.90
CA ILE A 129 2.03 -1.42 -15.15
C ILE A 129 1.82 -2.55 -16.17
N MET A 130 0.56 -2.85 -16.49
CA MET A 130 0.18 -3.86 -17.47
C MET A 130 -0.20 -3.26 -18.84
N GLU A 131 0.08 -1.97 -19.08
CA GLU A 131 -0.11 -1.38 -20.42
C GLU A 131 0.83 -2.02 -21.46
N ASN A 132 0.49 -1.89 -22.74
CA ASN A 132 1.12 -2.60 -23.87
C ASN A 132 2.66 -2.57 -23.80
N GLY A 133 3.29 -3.74 -23.96
CA GLY A 133 4.76 -3.90 -23.94
C GLY A 133 5.37 -4.05 -22.54
N LEU A 134 4.82 -3.42 -21.50
CA LEU A 134 5.41 -3.42 -20.15
C LEU A 134 5.41 -4.80 -19.50
N GLN A 135 4.33 -5.58 -19.65
CA GLN A 135 4.28 -6.91 -19.05
C GLN A 135 5.39 -7.82 -19.60
N GLU A 136 5.60 -7.77 -20.91
CA GLU A 136 6.60 -8.59 -21.58
C GLU A 136 8.02 -8.11 -21.25
N ALA A 137 8.24 -6.79 -21.23
CA ALA A 137 9.50 -6.22 -20.77
C ALA A 137 9.85 -6.67 -19.35
N ILE A 138 8.91 -6.56 -18.39
CA ILE A 138 9.14 -6.98 -17.00
C ILE A 138 9.37 -8.49 -16.89
N ARG A 139 8.66 -9.32 -17.66
CA ARG A 139 8.92 -10.77 -17.74
C ARG A 139 10.35 -11.05 -18.19
N ASN A 140 10.80 -10.35 -19.23
CA ASN A 140 12.14 -10.53 -19.78
C ASN A 140 13.23 -10.09 -18.79
N GLU A 141 13.05 -8.97 -18.08
CA GLU A 141 14.00 -8.55 -17.03
C GLU A 141 14.04 -9.54 -15.86
N LEU A 142 12.89 -10.07 -15.42
CA LEU A 142 12.84 -11.09 -14.38
C LEU A 142 13.44 -12.44 -14.83
N ALA A 143 13.25 -12.82 -16.09
CA ALA A 143 13.85 -14.02 -16.67
C ALA A 143 15.38 -13.92 -16.74
N ARG A 144 15.92 -12.73 -17.03
CA ARG A 144 17.38 -12.47 -17.02
C ARG A 144 18.01 -12.68 -15.65
N VAL A 145 17.26 -12.44 -14.58
CA VAL A 145 17.72 -12.67 -13.19
C VAL A 145 17.29 -14.04 -12.63
N GLY A 146 16.86 -14.97 -13.48
CA GLY A 146 16.63 -16.37 -13.13
C GLY A 146 15.17 -16.80 -12.90
N TYR A 147 14.21 -15.87 -12.93
CA TYR A 147 12.79 -16.18 -12.68
C TYR A 147 12.00 -16.30 -13.98
N LYS A 148 11.74 -17.53 -14.43
CA LYS A 148 11.04 -17.82 -15.69
C LYS A 148 9.51 -17.75 -15.57
N GLU A 149 8.97 -18.15 -14.42
CA GLU A 149 7.53 -18.28 -14.17
C GLU A 149 6.99 -17.02 -13.50
N ILE A 150 6.49 -16.06 -14.30
CA ILE A 150 6.02 -14.76 -13.80
C ILE A 150 4.50 -14.61 -13.95
N TYR A 151 3.83 -14.14 -12.90
CA TYR A 151 2.39 -13.97 -12.85
C TYR A 151 2.02 -12.53 -12.49
N PHE A 152 1.08 -11.96 -13.24
CA PHE A 152 0.51 -10.63 -12.97
C PHE A 152 -0.88 -10.81 -12.40
N ASN A 153 -1.02 -10.63 -11.08
CA ASN A 153 -2.23 -10.95 -10.34
C ASN A 153 -3.03 -9.68 -10.05
N LYS A 154 -4.15 -9.47 -10.74
CA LYS A 154 -5.07 -8.34 -10.49
C LYS A 154 -5.99 -8.67 -9.31
N LEU A 155 -5.82 -7.98 -8.19
CA LEU A 155 -6.56 -8.25 -6.96
C LEU A 155 -7.32 -6.98 -6.48
N TYR A 156 -8.59 -7.16 -6.15
CA TYR A 156 -9.44 -6.14 -5.53
C TYR A 156 -9.37 -6.29 -4.01
N ALA A 157 -8.92 -5.28 -3.29
CA ALA A 157 -8.73 -5.33 -1.84
C ALA A 157 -10.04 -5.61 -1.08
N GLU A 158 -11.17 -5.14 -1.61
CA GLU A 158 -12.50 -5.38 -1.06
C GLU A 158 -12.91 -6.86 -1.08
N ASP A 159 -12.31 -7.68 -1.95
CA ASP A 159 -12.51 -9.13 -1.95
C ASP A 159 -11.79 -9.82 -0.77
N TYR A 160 -10.93 -9.10 -0.05
CA TYR A 160 -10.09 -9.63 1.05
C TYR A 160 -10.38 -8.91 2.37
N CYS A 161 -11.65 -8.52 2.58
CA CYS A 161 -12.12 -7.84 3.78
C CYS A 161 -11.55 -6.43 4.00
N THR A 162 -11.03 -5.76 2.96
CA THR A 162 -10.66 -4.34 3.08
C THR A 162 -11.93 -3.47 2.98
N PRO A 163 -12.19 -2.52 3.91
CA PRO A 163 -13.38 -1.68 3.90
C PRO A 163 -13.43 -0.57 2.83
N SER A 164 -12.58 -0.64 1.81
CA SER A 164 -12.48 0.34 0.73
C SER A 164 -12.20 -0.33 -0.61
N HIS A 165 -12.60 0.36 -1.69
CA HIS A 165 -12.28 -0.06 -3.06
C HIS A 165 -10.81 0.17 -3.39
N ARG A 166 -10.07 -0.87 -3.75
CA ARG A 166 -8.69 -0.71 -4.23
C ARG A 166 -8.28 -1.86 -5.13
N LEU A 167 -8.02 -1.55 -6.40
CA LEU A 167 -7.47 -2.51 -7.36
C LEU A 167 -5.95 -2.33 -7.46
N ARG A 168 -5.22 -3.43 -7.35
CA ARG A 168 -3.77 -3.51 -7.51
C ARG A 168 -3.35 -4.72 -8.33
N VAL A 169 -2.13 -4.65 -8.85
CA VAL A 169 -1.44 -5.74 -9.53
C VAL A 169 -0.31 -6.21 -8.65
N PHE A 170 -0.20 -7.52 -8.47
CA PHE A 170 0.91 -8.16 -7.77
C PHE A 170 1.66 -9.04 -8.75
N ILE A 171 2.91 -8.68 -9.02
CA ILE A 171 3.83 -9.40 -9.90
C ILE A 171 4.65 -10.34 -9.03
N ALA A 172 4.54 -11.64 -9.26
CA ALA A 172 5.16 -12.66 -8.41
C ALA A 172 5.65 -13.85 -9.23
N ASN A 173 6.57 -14.63 -8.68
CA ASN A 173 7.00 -15.91 -9.24
C ASN A 173 6.04 -17.08 -8.96
N ILE A 174 4.85 -16.78 -8.41
CA ILE A 174 3.75 -17.72 -8.23
C ILE A 174 2.42 -17.08 -8.62
N LYS A 175 1.48 -17.92 -9.03
CA LYS A 175 0.09 -17.49 -9.27
C LYS A 175 -0.61 -17.29 -7.93
N LEU A 176 -1.02 -16.07 -7.64
CA LEU A 176 -1.72 -15.72 -6.39
C LEU A 176 -3.22 -15.94 -6.55
N LYS A 177 -3.77 -16.89 -5.79
CA LYS A 177 -5.19 -17.19 -5.61
C LYS A 177 -5.56 -17.17 -4.12
N PRO A 178 -5.38 -16.04 -3.42
CA PRO A 178 -5.62 -15.99 -1.99
C PRO A 178 -7.11 -16.16 -1.70
N ARG A 179 -7.44 -16.68 -0.50
CA ARG A 179 -8.82 -16.93 -0.12
C ARG A 179 -9.56 -15.60 0.07
N LYS A 180 -10.67 -15.44 -0.65
CA LYS A 180 -11.55 -14.27 -0.55
C LYS A 180 -12.39 -14.27 0.73
N CYS A 181 -12.76 -13.07 1.17
CA CYS A 181 -13.73 -12.83 2.23
C CYS A 181 -15.15 -13.22 1.79
N LYS A 182 -15.99 -13.64 2.73
CA LYS A 182 -17.39 -14.01 2.43
C LYS A 182 -18.30 -12.79 2.19
N ARG A 183 -17.96 -11.64 2.76
CA ARG A 183 -18.73 -10.40 2.62
C ARG A 183 -17.79 -9.19 2.63
N ARG A 184 -18.29 -8.06 2.14
CA ARG A 184 -17.60 -6.77 2.21
C ARG A 184 -17.86 -6.11 3.56
N ILE A 185 -16.86 -5.40 4.08
CA ILE A 185 -16.95 -4.69 5.37
C ILE A 185 -17.41 -3.25 5.10
N PRO A 186 -18.62 -2.84 5.52
CA PRO A 186 -19.10 -1.47 5.33
C PRO A 186 -18.31 -0.47 6.19
N VAL A 187 -18.32 0.80 5.79
CA VAL A 187 -17.60 1.89 6.47
C VAL A 187 -17.89 1.93 7.96
N ILE A 188 -19.18 1.87 8.36
CA ILE A 188 -19.53 2.02 9.77
C ILE A 188 -19.05 0.84 10.62
N GLU A 189 -18.94 -0.36 10.06
CA GLU A 189 -18.37 -1.51 10.77
C GLU A 189 -16.86 -1.34 10.97
N ALA A 190 -16.18 -0.63 10.07
CA ALA A 190 -14.73 -0.43 10.16
C ALA A 190 -14.33 0.67 11.16
N ILE A 191 -15.15 1.71 11.32
CA ILE A 191 -14.80 2.91 12.10
C ILE A 191 -15.74 3.24 13.26
N GLY A 192 -16.93 2.64 13.31
CA GLY A 192 -18.00 3.05 14.23
C GLY A 192 -17.80 2.62 15.68
N ASP A 193 -16.82 1.75 15.95
CA ASP A 193 -16.41 1.32 17.29
C ASP A 193 -15.30 2.21 17.90
N LEU A 194 -14.74 3.15 17.14
CA LEU A 194 -13.71 4.05 17.64
C LEU A 194 -14.30 5.04 18.67
N PRO A 195 -13.54 5.38 19.73
CA PRO A 195 -13.93 6.44 20.67
C PRO A 195 -13.98 7.80 19.96
N GLU A 196 -14.39 8.85 20.68
CA GLU A 196 -14.31 10.20 20.11
C GLU A 196 -12.86 10.59 19.76
N PRO A 197 -12.65 11.30 18.63
CA PRO A 197 -11.35 11.83 18.26
C PRO A 197 -10.71 12.69 19.36
N GLY A 198 -9.39 12.54 19.55
CA GLY A 198 -8.62 13.22 20.59
C GLY A 198 -8.51 12.42 21.89
N SER A 199 -9.14 11.24 21.99
CA SER A 199 -8.87 10.34 23.10
C SER A 199 -7.42 9.82 23.04
N ALA A 200 -6.69 9.92 24.15
CA ALA A 200 -5.28 9.51 24.21
C ALA A 200 -5.05 7.99 24.04
N ARG A 201 -6.11 7.19 23.88
CA ARG A 201 -6.06 5.72 23.82
C ARG A 201 -5.70 5.20 22.43
N ILE A 202 -6.10 5.90 21.36
CA ILE A 202 -5.93 5.41 19.99
C ILE A 202 -4.99 6.35 19.22
N PRO A 203 -3.81 5.87 18.77
CA PRO A 203 -2.87 6.71 18.07
C PRO A 203 -3.43 7.17 16.72
N ASN A 204 -3.05 8.39 16.34
CA ASN A 204 -3.45 9.04 15.09
C ASN A 204 -4.97 9.31 14.96
N HIS A 205 -5.71 9.27 16.06
CA HIS A 205 -7.15 9.55 16.08
C HIS A 205 -7.45 11.00 16.46
N GLU A 206 -6.75 11.95 15.84
CA GLU A 206 -6.90 13.38 16.13
C GLU A 206 -7.88 14.07 15.19
N PRO A 207 -8.75 14.96 15.69
CA PRO A 207 -9.68 15.71 14.86
C PRO A 207 -8.94 16.57 13.83
N VAL A 208 -9.50 16.65 12.62
CA VAL A 208 -8.96 17.50 11.56
C VAL A 208 -9.73 18.82 11.53
N PRO A 209 -9.11 19.94 11.95
CA PRO A 209 -9.80 21.21 12.05
C PRO A 209 -10.21 21.73 10.67
N LEU A 210 -11.43 22.26 10.57
CA LEU A 210 -11.96 22.90 9.36
C LEU A 210 -12.55 24.28 9.67
N PRO A 211 -12.42 25.26 8.74
CA PRO A 211 -13.11 26.54 8.87
C PRO A 211 -14.63 26.37 8.98
N ARG A 212 -15.28 27.19 9.81
CA ARG A 212 -16.76 27.18 10.00
C ARG A 212 -17.54 27.21 8.68
N ARG A 213 -17.04 27.95 7.68
CA ARG A 213 -17.64 28.02 6.33
C ARG A 213 -17.66 26.66 5.62
N LYS A 214 -16.63 25.81 5.79
CA LYS A 214 -16.62 24.46 5.23
C LYS A 214 -17.54 23.53 6.00
N LEU A 215 -17.55 23.60 7.34
CA LEU A 215 -18.45 22.80 8.18
C LEU A 215 -19.93 23.02 7.81
N LYS A 216 -20.36 24.29 7.61
CA LYS A 216 -21.72 24.62 7.16
C LYS A 216 -22.08 24.05 5.77
N LYS A 217 -21.09 23.78 4.91
CA LYS A 217 -21.31 23.11 3.63
C LYS A 217 -21.36 21.59 3.81
N ILE A 218 -20.49 21.05 4.65
CA ILE A 218 -20.45 19.62 5.00
C ILE A 218 -21.78 19.17 5.61
N SER A 219 -22.36 19.95 6.51
CA SER A 219 -23.64 19.65 7.17
C SER A 219 -24.83 19.49 6.23
N LYS A 220 -24.70 19.93 4.98
CA LYS A 220 -25.74 19.82 3.95
C LYS A 220 -25.54 18.64 2.99
N LEU A 221 -24.38 17.97 3.05
CA LEU A 221 -24.07 16.85 2.16
C LEU A 221 -24.82 15.60 2.58
N LYS A 222 -25.40 14.91 1.61
CA LYS A 222 -25.94 13.56 1.78
C LYS A 222 -24.84 12.52 1.63
N TRP A 223 -25.11 11.29 2.05
CA TRP A 223 -24.18 10.16 1.85
C TRP A 223 -23.83 9.98 0.36
N GLY A 224 -22.54 9.83 0.08
CA GLY A 224 -21.96 9.72 -1.26
C GLY A 224 -21.69 11.06 -1.95
N GLU A 225 -22.15 12.20 -1.42
CA GLU A 225 -21.90 13.49 -2.03
C GLU A 225 -20.51 14.03 -1.67
N ALA A 226 -19.85 14.64 -2.66
CA ALA A 226 -18.54 15.26 -2.52
C ALA A 226 -18.67 16.79 -2.46
N LEU A 227 -18.01 17.41 -1.48
CA LEU A 227 -17.92 18.87 -1.39
C LEU A 227 -17.05 19.47 -2.50
N ILE A 228 -15.94 18.80 -2.80
CA ILE A 228 -14.97 19.24 -3.80
C ILE A 228 -15.04 18.26 -4.97
N LYS A 229 -15.13 18.81 -6.19
CA LYS A 229 -15.11 18.04 -7.42
C LYS A 229 -14.00 18.60 -8.30
N TYR A 230 -13.17 17.73 -8.85
CA TYR A 230 -12.09 18.11 -9.76
C TYR A 230 -12.06 17.18 -10.98
N ARG A 231 -11.58 17.70 -12.11
CA ARG A 231 -11.53 16.94 -13.36
C ARG A 231 -10.20 16.18 -13.44
N GLY A 232 -10.27 14.86 -13.54
CA GLY A 232 -9.12 14.02 -13.89
C GLY A 232 -9.07 13.73 -15.40
N ALA A 233 -8.11 12.93 -15.83
CA ALA A 233 -7.87 12.63 -17.24
C ALA A 233 -9.07 11.97 -17.97
N LYS A 234 -9.88 11.17 -17.25
CA LYS A 234 -11.03 10.44 -17.83
C LYS A 234 -12.34 10.57 -17.06
N ARG A 235 -12.31 11.06 -15.81
CA ARG A 235 -13.47 11.11 -14.91
C ARG A 235 -13.42 12.33 -14.00
N LEU A 236 -14.59 12.75 -13.52
CA LEU A 236 -14.70 13.72 -12.44
C LEU A 236 -14.44 13.00 -11.11
N HIS A 237 -13.51 13.50 -10.32
CA HIS A 237 -13.16 12.94 -9.03
C HIS A 237 -13.74 13.83 -7.91
N GLY A 238 -14.19 13.19 -6.84
CA GLY A 238 -14.67 13.86 -5.64
C GLY A 238 -13.62 13.83 -4.54
N ASN A 239 -13.51 14.90 -3.77
CA ASN A 239 -12.84 14.90 -2.47
C ASN A 239 -13.78 15.52 -1.43
N PHE A 240 -13.52 15.30 -0.14
CA PHE A 240 -14.45 15.69 0.93
C PHE A 240 -15.81 15.02 0.71
N ILE A 241 -15.76 13.69 0.57
CA ILE A 241 -16.94 12.84 0.32
C ILE A 241 -17.54 12.43 1.67
N ARG A 242 -18.83 12.70 1.89
CA ARG A 242 -19.56 12.10 3.02
C ARG A 242 -19.73 10.62 2.74
N LEU A 243 -19.09 9.78 3.53
CA LEU A 243 -19.15 8.34 3.31
C LEU A 243 -20.56 7.81 3.56
N HIS A 244 -20.92 6.76 2.81
CA HIS A 244 -22.14 6.02 3.06
C HIS A 244 -21.85 4.95 4.13
N PRO A 245 -22.62 4.88 5.24
CA PRO A 245 -22.28 4.03 6.37
C PRO A 245 -22.31 2.54 6.01
N TYR A 246 -23.30 2.12 5.21
CA TYR A 246 -23.53 0.70 4.84
C TYR A 246 -22.89 0.26 3.51
N ARG A 247 -21.98 1.06 2.96
CA ARG A 247 -21.20 0.69 1.75
C ARG A 247 -19.73 0.73 2.11
N ILE A 248 -18.89 0.15 1.26
CA ILE A 248 -17.44 0.30 1.39
C ILE A 248 -17.02 1.71 0.95
N ALA A 249 -15.89 2.18 1.47
CA ALA A 249 -15.36 3.49 1.12
C ALA A 249 -14.84 3.52 -0.34
N PRO A 250 -14.81 4.70 -0.98
CA PRO A 250 -13.99 4.93 -2.17
C PRO A 250 -12.50 4.63 -1.90
N THR A 251 -11.69 4.61 -2.95
CA THR A 251 -10.23 4.41 -2.80
C THR A 251 -9.62 5.43 -1.85
N VAL A 252 -9.00 4.93 -0.78
CA VAL A 252 -8.19 5.72 0.13
C VAL A 252 -6.90 6.09 -0.61
N MET A 253 -6.66 7.38 -0.79
CA MET A 253 -5.45 7.95 -1.39
C MET A 253 -4.86 8.95 -0.39
N GLY A 254 -3.57 9.30 -0.53
CA GLY A 254 -2.93 10.26 0.38
C GLY A 254 -3.61 11.63 0.41
N SER A 255 -4.15 12.04 -0.73
CA SER A 255 -4.91 13.29 -0.90
C SER A 255 -6.39 13.17 -0.56
N SER A 256 -6.91 11.96 -0.33
CA SER A 256 -8.32 11.76 0.04
C SER A 256 -8.59 12.34 1.42
N ARG A 257 -9.68 13.09 1.55
CA ARG A 257 -10.24 13.52 2.81
C ARG A 257 -11.71 13.11 2.80
N PHE A 258 -12.07 12.14 3.62
CA PHE A 258 -13.44 11.69 3.77
C PHE A 258 -14.14 12.39 4.93
N ILE A 259 -15.46 12.53 4.83
CA ILE A 259 -16.33 13.06 5.87
C ILE A 259 -17.05 11.88 6.54
N HIS A 260 -17.14 11.94 7.87
CA HIS A 260 -17.81 10.92 8.67
C HIS A 260 -19.28 10.71 8.22
N PRO A 261 -19.81 9.46 8.20
CA PRO A 261 -21.17 9.22 7.73
C PRO A 261 -22.24 10.02 8.49
N PHE A 262 -22.08 10.17 9.81
CA PHE A 262 -23.08 10.77 10.68
C PHE A 262 -22.67 12.11 11.30
N GLU A 263 -21.40 12.48 11.21
CA GLU A 263 -20.87 13.68 11.87
C GLU A 263 -20.36 14.68 10.83
N ASP A 264 -20.39 15.95 11.19
CA ASP A 264 -19.96 17.06 10.31
C ASP A 264 -18.45 17.33 10.44
N ARG A 265 -17.64 16.27 10.43
CA ARG A 265 -16.19 16.35 10.49
C ARG A 265 -15.53 15.50 9.42
N LEU A 266 -14.26 15.78 9.16
CA LEU A 266 -13.43 14.84 8.41
C LEU A 266 -13.12 13.62 9.27
N LEU A 267 -12.91 12.50 8.60
CA LEU A 267 -12.24 11.36 9.19
C LEU A 267 -10.81 11.73 9.58
N THR A 268 -10.40 11.24 10.74
CA THR A 268 -9.03 11.23 11.26
C THR A 268 -8.11 10.33 10.43
N VAL A 269 -6.81 10.37 10.71
CA VAL A 269 -5.83 9.46 10.11
C VAL A 269 -6.15 8.01 10.50
N ARG A 270 -6.44 7.75 11.79
CA ARG A 270 -6.85 6.42 12.28
C ARG A 270 -8.04 5.84 11.53
N GLU A 271 -9.09 6.63 11.29
CA GLU A 271 -10.26 6.15 10.56
C GLU A 271 -9.91 5.83 9.10
N HIS A 272 -9.03 6.59 8.44
CA HIS A 272 -8.50 6.20 7.12
C HIS A 272 -7.66 4.92 7.20
N ALA A 273 -6.87 4.74 8.26
CA ALA A 273 -6.06 3.55 8.48
C ALA A 273 -6.95 2.30 8.65
N ARG A 274 -8.06 2.39 9.40
CA ARG A 274 -9.08 1.33 9.50
C ARG A 274 -9.72 1.00 8.14
N LEU A 275 -9.96 2.00 7.27
CA LEU A 275 -10.44 1.76 5.89
C LEU A 275 -9.42 1.05 4.99
N MET A 276 -8.14 1.07 5.36
CA MET A 276 -7.05 0.29 4.78
C MET A 276 -6.76 -1.02 5.55
N GLY A 277 -7.53 -1.28 6.61
CA GLY A 277 -7.46 -2.47 7.46
C GLY A 277 -6.25 -2.51 8.40
N PHE A 278 -5.60 -1.38 8.66
CA PHE A 278 -4.56 -1.31 9.68
C PHE A 278 -5.16 -1.54 11.08
N PRO A 279 -4.45 -2.27 11.94
CA PRO A 279 -4.80 -2.40 13.35
C PRO A 279 -4.52 -1.09 14.11
N ASP A 280 -5.19 -0.93 15.25
CA ASP A 280 -5.16 0.31 16.05
C ASP A 280 -3.81 0.59 16.70
N ASP A 281 -3.00 -0.45 16.89
CA ASP A 281 -1.63 -0.35 17.40
C ASP A 281 -0.62 0.13 16.35
N HIS A 282 -1.00 0.20 15.07
CA HIS A 282 -0.12 0.64 13.99
C HIS A 282 -0.01 2.18 13.98
N ILE A 283 1.15 2.71 14.36
CA ILE A 283 1.36 4.15 14.57
C ILE A 283 1.90 4.80 13.30
N PHE A 284 1.41 5.98 12.94
CA PHE A 284 1.93 6.80 11.83
C PHE A 284 2.64 8.04 12.38
N LEU A 285 3.84 8.34 11.90
CA LEU A 285 4.66 9.46 12.36
C LEU A 285 4.69 10.61 11.34
N GLY A 286 5.28 11.73 11.74
CA GLY A 286 5.35 12.94 10.92
C GLY A 286 4.09 13.81 10.97
N GLY A 287 4.04 14.84 10.12
CA GLY A 287 2.91 15.76 10.05
C GLY A 287 1.63 15.08 9.55
N ARG A 288 0.46 15.66 9.87
CA ARG A 288 -0.84 15.06 9.53
C ARG A 288 -0.99 14.69 8.05
N ASP A 289 -0.54 15.54 7.13
CA ASP A 289 -0.62 15.25 5.69
C ASP A 289 0.32 14.13 5.27
N ILE A 290 1.49 14.00 5.92
CA ILE A 290 2.40 12.87 5.73
C ILE A 290 1.72 11.58 6.18
N GLN A 291 1.10 11.58 7.36
CA GLN A 291 0.39 10.39 7.87
C GLN A 291 -0.76 9.96 6.94
N PHE A 292 -1.52 10.91 6.36
CA PHE A 292 -2.53 10.57 5.35
C PHE A 292 -1.91 9.96 4.09
N ASN A 293 -0.79 10.51 3.61
CA ASN A 293 -0.06 9.96 2.47
C ASN A 293 0.43 8.54 2.74
N GLU A 294 1.06 8.32 3.89
CA GLU A 294 1.50 7.01 4.36
C GLU A 294 0.37 5.97 4.34
N VAL A 295 -0.82 6.31 4.84
CA VAL A 295 -2.00 5.43 4.80
C VAL A 295 -2.47 5.17 3.37
N GLY A 296 -2.49 6.21 2.53
CA GLY A 296 -3.03 6.12 1.15
C GLY A 296 -2.13 5.36 0.17
N GLU A 297 -0.82 5.45 0.34
CA GLU A 297 0.17 4.75 -0.50
C GLU A 297 0.33 3.28 -0.10
N ALA A 298 0.07 2.94 1.17
CA ALA A 298 0.20 1.58 1.65
C ALA A 298 -0.63 0.52 0.88
N VAL A 299 -0.13 -0.72 0.88
CA VAL A 299 -0.93 -1.90 0.52
C VAL A 299 -1.93 -2.17 1.67
N PRO A 300 -3.22 -2.41 1.40
CA PRO A 300 -4.18 -2.75 2.45
C PRO A 300 -3.77 -4.02 3.19
N VAL A 301 -3.72 -3.94 4.51
CA VAL A 301 -3.23 -5.02 5.39
C VAL A 301 -4.01 -6.33 5.20
N PRO A 302 -5.35 -6.35 5.07
CA PRO A 302 -6.10 -7.59 4.88
C PRO A 302 -5.76 -8.31 3.57
N LEU A 303 -5.52 -7.55 2.50
CA LEU A 303 -5.08 -8.07 1.21
C LEU A 303 -3.65 -8.63 1.30
N ALA A 304 -2.72 -7.84 1.84
CA ALA A 304 -1.33 -8.26 2.07
C ALA A 304 -1.26 -9.56 2.89
N ARG A 305 -2.04 -9.65 3.98
CA ARG A 305 -2.13 -10.86 4.82
C ARG A 305 -2.69 -12.07 4.07
N SER A 306 -3.64 -11.85 3.17
CA SER A 306 -4.23 -12.94 2.38
C SER A 306 -3.21 -13.50 1.36
N ILE A 307 -2.40 -12.63 0.75
CA ILE A 307 -1.26 -13.01 -0.10
C ILE A 307 -0.20 -13.75 0.73
N ALA A 308 0.19 -13.20 1.88
CA ALA A 308 1.19 -13.80 2.75
C ALA A 308 0.82 -15.22 3.19
N ARG A 309 -0.45 -15.46 3.58
CA ARG A 309 -0.94 -16.80 3.94
C ARG A 309 -0.88 -17.80 2.79
N GLU A 310 -1.03 -17.34 1.55
CA GLU A 310 -0.86 -18.21 0.39
C GLU A 310 0.61 -18.56 0.16
N ILE A 311 1.50 -17.58 0.27
CA ILE A 311 2.95 -17.79 0.16
C ILE A 311 3.42 -18.75 1.26
N LEU A 312 2.95 -18.57 2.50
CA LEU A 312 3.29 -19.44 3.62
C LEU A 312 2.95 -20.90 3.32
N ARG A 313 1.74 -21.18 2.80
CA ARG A 313 1.36 -22.54 2.39
C ARG A 313 2.31 -23.12 1.34
N ASN A 314 2.76 -22.31 0.39
CA ASN A 314 3.70 -22.76 -0.65
C ASN A 314 5.14 -22.92 -0.12
N LEU A 315 5.52 -22.21 0.94
CA LEU A 315 6.82 -22.38 1.60
C LEU A 315 6.88 -23.64 2.47
N GLU A 316 5.73 -24.04 3.02
CA GLU A 316 5.53 -25.21 3.89
C GLU A 316 5.20 -26.51 3.13
N SER A 317 4.82 -26.39 1.85
CA SER A 317 4.63 -27.54 0.95
C SER A 317 5.96 -28.06 0.43
#